data_AF-A0A923PR23-F1
#
_entry.id   AF-A0A923PR23-F1
#
_cell.length_a   1.000
_cell.length_b   1.000
_cell.length_c   1.000
_cell.angle_alpha   90.00
_cell.angle_beta   90.00
_cell.angle_gamma   90.00
#
_symmetry.space_group_name_H-M   'P 1'
#
loop_
_entity.id
_entity.type
_entity.pdbx_description
1 polymer ?
#
loop_
_entity_poly.entity_id
_entity_poly.type
_entity_poly.pdbx_seq_one_letter_code
_entity_poly.pdbx_strand_id
1 'polypeptide(L)'
;MKNAPTPVVIELQQEWFRHAYYVYFVTILDQDRRLVYVGMTGDRKHTMARSPFYRMAGHFNQLTSTENQIIKGIRKHCAIAVGDQAGLVAKLKELKITYHAYPLYEFEFNGSAEDHQKQRQKTEQVESWLMIQLWAERDRDHTGSLKVFNEKISMKPEAEAGRLGALILEDWKTKTLG
;
A
#
# COMPACT_ATOMS: atom_id res chain seq x y z
N MET A 1 -12.19 -40.00 0.54
CA MET A 1 -12.99 -38.96 -0.13
C MET A 1 -12.08 -37.79 -0.44
N LYS A 2 -11.94 -37.37 -1.70
CA LYS A 2 -11.25 -36.12 -2.03
C LYS A 2 -12.18 -34.98 -1.62
N ASN A 3 -11.76 -34.13 -0.69
CA ASN A 3 -12.56 -32.96 -0.31
C ASN A 3 -12.81 -32.12 -1.57
N ALA A 4 -14.08 -31.75 -1.80
CA ALA A 4 -14.42 -30.82 -2.87
C ALA A 4 -13.67 -29.49 -2.62
N PRO A 5 -13.15 -28.84 -3.67
CA PRO A 5 -12.46 -27.57 -3.50
C PRO A 5 -13.44 -26.50 -2.98
N THR A 6 -13.04 -25.76 -1.95
CA THR A 6 -13.78 -24.58 -1.48
C THR A 6 -13.38 -23.38 -2.33
N PRO A 7 -14.33 -22.61 -2.90
CA PRO A 7 -14.00 -21.41 -3.64
C PRO A 7 -13.44 -20.32 -2.72
N VAL A 8 -12.44 -19.59 -3.21
CA VAL A 8 -12.02 -18.32 -2.62
C VAL A 8 -12.80 -17.22 -3.32
N VAL A 9 -13.67 -16.53 -2.57
CA VAL A 9 -14.49 -15.43 -3.09
C VAL A 9 -13.75 -14.10 -2.85
N ILE A 10 -13.61 -13.29 -3.91
CA ILE A 10 -13.04 -11.95 -3.84
C ILE A 10 -14.15 -10.97 -4.22
N GLU A 11 -14.56 -10.14 -3.26
CA GLU A 11 -15.57 -9.11 -3.49
C GLU A 11 -14.90 -7.84 -4.05
N LEU A 12 -15.28 -7.46 -5.27
CA LEU A 12 -14.77 -6.26 -5.94
C LEU A 12 -15.70 -5.09 -5.64
N GLN A 13 -15.15 -4.00 -5.10
CA GLN A 13 -15.90 -2.77 -4.84
C GLN A 13 -15.95 -1.90 -6.10
N GLN A 14 -17.05 -1.17 -6.32
CA GLN A 14 -17.23 -0.34 -7.52
C GLN A 14 -16.14 0.73 -7.64
N GLU A 15 -15.70 1.25 -6.50
CA GLU A 15 -14.63 2.23 -6.37
C GLU A 15 -13.32 1.75 -7.00
N TRP A 16 -13.06 0.44 -7.06
CA TRP A 16 -11.81 -0.10 -7.62
C TRP A 16 -11.70 0.08 -9.14
N PHE A 17 -12.83 0.31 -9.81
CA PHE A 17 -12.89 0.50 -11.25
C PHE A 17 -12.86 1.97 -11.67
N ARG A 18 -12.84 2.91 -10.71
CA ARG A 18 -12.73 4.33 -11.04
C ARG A 18 -11.33 4.65 -11.56
N HIS A 19 -11.29 5.40 -12.66
CA HIS A 19 -10.07 5.98 -13.21
C HIS A 19 -9.61 7.11 -12.29
N ALA A 20 -8.77 6.78 -11.32
CA ALA A 20 -8.25 7.74 -10.35
C ALA A 20 -6.81 7.43 -9.95
N TYR A 21 -6.13 8.45 -9.44
CA TYR A 21 -4.93 8.25 -8.64
C TYR A 21 -5.34 7.93 -7.21
N TYR A 22 -4.71 6.90 -6.65
CA TYR A 22 -4.97 6.43 -5.30
C TYR A 22 -3.71 6.51 -4.47
N VAL A 23 -3.90 6.77 -3.18
CA VAL A 23 -2.96 6.32 -2.14
C VAL A 23 -3.56 5.12 -1.44
N TYR A 24 -2.73 4.22 -0.95
CA TYR A 24 -3.20 3.03 -0.26
C TYR A 24 -2.29 2.63 0.89
N PHE A 25 -2.89 1.96 1.87
CA PHE A 25 -2.23 1.33 2.99
C PHE A 25 -2.30 -0.18 2.82
N VAL A 26 -1.17 -0.85 2.99
CA VAL A 26 -1.13 -2.28 3.28
C VAL A 26 -0.79 -2.41 4.76
N THR A 27 -1.71 -2.96 5.54
CA THR A 27 -1.48 -3.23 6.96
C THR A 27 -1.40 -4.73 7.19
N ILE A 28 -0.32 -5.15 7.81
CA ILE A 28 -0.01 -6.54 8.10
C ILE A 28 0.09 -6.66 9.62
N LEU A 29 -0.71 -7.55 10.19
CA LEU A 29 -0.60 -7.92 11.60
C LEU A 29 0.17 -9.23 11.70
N ASP A 30 1.25 -9.19 12.48
CA ASP A 30 2.12 -10.31 12.79
C ASP A 30 2.30 -10.38 14.31
N GLN A 31 1.49 -11.22 14.97
CA GLN A 31 1.40 -11.25 16.43
C GLN A 31 1.04 -9.85 16.97
N ASP A 32 1.84 -9.30 17.88
CA ASP A 32 1.66 -7.97 18.46
C ASP A 32 2.29 -6.83 17.62
N ARG A 33 2.82 -7.16 16.44
CA ARG A 33 3.48 -6.19 15.56
C ARG A 33 2.58 -5.81 14.40
N ARG A 34 2.52 -4.51 14.14
CA ARG A 34 1.85 -3.90 13.00
C ARG A 34 2.88 -3.42 12.00
N LEU A 35 2.77 -3.91 10.77
CA LEU A 35 3.61 -3.48 9.67
C LEU A 35 2.76 -2.74 8.66
N VAL A 36 3.21 -1.56 8.28
CA VAL A 36 2.48 -0.64 7.43
C VAL A 36 3.33 -0.28 6.21
N TYR A 37 2.71 -0.35 5.06
CA TYR A 37 3.24 0.17 3.81
C TYR A 37 2.24 1.18 3.27
N VAL A 38 2.74 2.31 2.78
CA VAL A 38 1.94 3.33 2.10
C VAL A 38 2.47 3.51 0.70
N GLY A 39 1.64 3.33 -0.31
CA GLY A 39 2.06 3.61 -1.69
C GLY A 39 0.98 4.28 -2.49
N MET A 40 1.27 4.50 -3.78
CA MET A 40 0.32 5.05 -4.74
C MET A 40 0.28 4.27 -6.05
N THR A 41 -0.79 4.50 -6.83
CA THR A 41 -1.05 3.83 -8.10
C THR A 41 -0.41 4.48 -9.33
N GLY A 42 0.05 5.73 -9.22
CA GLY A 42 0.75 6.43 -10.30
C GLY A 42 2.19 5.94 -10.49
N ASP A 43 2.69 5.98 -11.73
CA ASP A 43 4.09 5.76 -12.09
C ASP A 43 4.56 6.91 -12.99
N ARG A 44 5.84 7.27 -12.91
CA ARG A 44 6.48 8.27 -13.77
C ARG A 44 6.63 7.78 -15.21
N LYS A 45 6.63 6.46 -15.43
CA LYS A 45 6.81 5.84 -16.75
C LYS A 45 5.53 5.72 -17.56
N HIS A 46 4.37 5.82 -16.91
CA HIS A 46 3.08 5.63 -17.55
C HIS A 46 2.23 6.89 -17.39
N THR A 47 1.55 7.27 -18.46
CA THR A 47 0.65 8.43 -18.47
C THR A 47 -0.58 8.22 -17.62
N MET A 48 -0.96 7.01 -17.27
CA MET A 48 -2.15 6.73 -16.45
C MET A 48 -1.83 5.93 -15.18
N ALA A 49 -2.59 6.19 -14.12
CA ALA A 49 -2.52 5.39 -12.91
C ALA A 49 -3.08 4.00 -13.15
N ARG A 50 -2.46 2.98 -12.56
CA ARG A 50 -2.99 1.61 -12.59
C ARG A 50 -4.10 1.45 -11.55
N SER A 51 -4.98 0.47 -11.69
CA SER A 51 -5.96 0.20 -10.62
C SER A 51 -5.26 -0.23 -9.32
N PRO A 52 -5.85 0.04 -8.15
CA PRO A 52 -5.35 -0.47 -6.88
C PRO A 52 -5.19 -2.00 -6.88
N PHE A 53 -6.12 -2.71 -7.53
CA PHE A 53 -6.06 -4.17 -7.68
C PHE A 53 -4.79 -4.64 -8.42
N TYR A 54 -4.43 -3.98 -9.52
CA TYR A 54 -3.20 -4.29 -10.25
C TYR A 54 -1.96 -4.09 -9.36
N ARG A 55 -1.92 -2.99 -8.60
CA ARG A 55 -0.78 -2.67 -7.73
C ARG A 55 -0.69 -3.63 -6.54
N MET A 56 -1.84 -4.00 -5.97
CA MET A 56 -1.92 -5.02 -4.93
C MET A 56 -1.34 -6.36 -5.44
N ALA A 57 -1.74 -6.82 -6.61
CA ALA A 57 -1.20 -8.05 -7.20
C ALA A 57 0.33 -8.00 -7.40
N GLY A 58 0.85 -6.85 -7.86
CA GLY A 58 2.30 -6.64 -8.02
C GLY A 58 3.08 -6.75 -6.70
N HIS A 59 2.52 -6.25 -5.60
CA HIS A 59 3.13 -6.29 -4.27
C HIS A 59 3.30 -7.71 -3.72
N PHE A 60 2.34 -8.58 -4.00
CA PHE A 60 2.31 -9.97 -3.54
C PHE A 60 2.88 -10.97 -4.54
N ASN A 61 3.46 -10.49 -5.64
CA ASN A 61 4.18 -11.35 -6.56
C ASN A 61 5.40 -11.96 -5.85
N GLN A 62 5.39 -13.28 -5.72
CA GLN A 62 6.41 -14.03 -4.99
C GLN A 62 7.71 -14.22 -5.80
N LEU A 63 7.67 -13.92 -7.10
CA LEU A 63 8.85 -13.94 -7.97
C LEU A 63 9.68 -12.67 -7.80
N THR A 64 10.88 -12.67 -8.37
CA THR A 64 11.76 -11.49 -8.42
C THR A 64 11.07 -10.39 -9.24
N SER A 65 10.60 -9.35 -8.56
CA SER A 65 10.00 -8.17 -9.18
C SER A 65 10.52 -6.91 -8.48
N THR A 66 10.56 -5.79 -9.18
CA THR A 66 10.79 -4.48 -8.54
C THR A 66 9.56 -4.00 -7.77
N GLU A 67 8.39 -4.55 -8.09
CA GLU A 67 7.09 -4.18 -7.53
C GLU A 67 6.73 -4.95 -6.25
N ASN A 68 7.45 -6.03 -5.90
CA ASN A 68 7.15 -6.91 -4.76
C ASN A 68 7.60 -6.35 -3.39
N GLN A 69 7.44 -5.05 -3.17
CA GLN A 69 8.00 -4.34 -2.01
C GLN A 69 7.45 -4.88 -0.68
N ILE A 70 6.17 -5.28 -0.65
CA ILE A 70 5.57 -5.94 0.53
C ILE A 70 6.25 -7.27 0.83
N ILE A 71 6.44 -8.14 -0.17
CA ILE A 71 7.12 -9.44 0.02
C ILE A 71 8.56 -9.23 0.50
N LYS A 72 9.28 -8.26 -0.05
CA LYS A 72 10.63 -7.90 0.42
C LYS A 72 10.61 -7.44 1.88
N GLY A 73 9.64 -6.61 2.25
CA GLY A 73 9.44 -6.16 3.64
C GLY A 73 9.17 -7.32 4.60
N ILE A 74 8.27 -8.24 4.22
CA ILE A 74 7.95 -9.45 5.01
C ILE A 74 9.19 -10.33 5.18
N ARG A 75 9.92 -10.60 4.11
CA ARG A 75 11.16 -11.40 4.16
C ARG A 75 12.18 -10.76 5.10
N LYS A 76 12.42 -9.44 4.99
CA LYS A 76 13.34 -8.69 5.86
C LYS A 76 12.89 -8.75 7.32
N HIS A 77 11.60 -8.55 7.59
CA HIS A 77 11.03 -8.56 8.94
C HIS A 77 11.11 -9.93 9.61
N CYS A 78 10.83 -10.99 8.87
CA CYS A 78 10.79 -12.37 9.38
C CYS A 78 12.13 -13.11 9.22
N ALA A 79 13.18 -12.45 8.75
CA ALA A 79 14.48 -13.05 8.43
C ALA A 79 14.40 -14.27 7.48
N ILE A 80 13.51 -14.23 6.49
CA ILE A 80 13.31 -15.32 5.51
C ILE A 80 14.23 -15.10 4.31
N ALA A 81 15.14 -16.05 4.06
CA ALA A 81 16.09 -16.00 2.94
C ALA A 81 15.38 -15.97 1.58
N VAL A 82 15.96 -15.30 0.57
CA VAL A 82 15.36 -15.14 -0.78
C VAL A 82 14.99 -16.48 -1.43
N GLY A 83 15.80 -17.52 -1.24
CA GLY A 83 15.54 -18.87 -1.77
C GLY A 83 14.54 -19.70 -0.96
N ASP A 84 14.17 -19.27 0.24
CA ASP A 84 13.20 -19.98 1.07
C ASP A 84 11.77 -19.56 0.69
N GLN A 85 11.24 -20.25 -0.32
CA GLN A 85 9.88 -20.02 -0.80
C GLN A 85 8.83 -20.69 0.11
N ALA A 86 9.16 -21.86 0.66
CA ALA A 86 8.26 -22.60 1.54
C ALA A 86 7.99 -21.83 2.85
N GLY A 87 9.04 -21.28 3.47
CA GLY A 87 8.94 -20.45 4.67
C GLY A 87 8.16 -19.16 4.42
N LEU A 88 8.35 -18.50 3.27
CA LEU A 88 7.54 -17.35 2.89
C LEU A 88 6.05 -17.71 2.78
N VAL A 89 5.72 -18.79 2.09
CA VAL A 89 4.32 -19.23 1.91
C VAL A 89 3.69 -19.63 3.24
N ALA A 90 4.43 -20.33 4.11
CA ALA A 90 3.97 -20.65 5.46
C ALA A 90 3.65 -19.36 6.23
N LYS A 91 4.57 -18.39 6.21
CA LYS A 91 4.37 -17.13 6.93
C LYS A 91 3.19 -16.33 6.40
N LEU A 92 3.02 -16.24 5.07
CA LEU A 92 1.89 -15.52 4.46
C LEU A 92 0.52 -16.07 4.88
N LYS A 93 0.42 -17.36 5.25
CA LYS A 93 -0.83 -17.97 5.74
C LYS A 93 -1.17 -17.56 7.17
N GLU A 94 -0.19 -17.12 7.95
CA GLU A 94 -0.37 -16.67 9.35
C GLU A 94 -0.74 -15.19 9.43
N LEU A 95 -0.30 -14.40 8.45
CA LEU A 95 -0.44 -12.95 8.47
C LEU A 95 -1.87 -12.52 8.17
N LYS A 96 -2.41 -11.61 8.98
CA LYS A 96 -3.63 -10.87 8.62
C LYS A 96 -3.23 -9.63 7.83
N ILE A 97 -3.60 -9.61 6.55
CA ILE A 97 -3.25 -8.53 5.62
C ILE A 97 -4.52 -7.80 5.22
N THR A 98 -4.50 -6.48 5.33
CA THR A 98 -5.59 -5.59 4.89
C THR A 98 -5.05 -4.55 3.92
N TYR A 99 -5.88 -4.19 2.95
CA TYR A 99 -5.54 -3.24 1.89
C TYR A 99 -6.63 -2.16 1.83
N HIS A 100 -6.27 -0.93 2.15
CA HIS A 100 -7.17 0.23 2.09
C HIS A 100 -6.69 1.17 1.00
N ALA A 101 -7.50 1.41 -0.03
CA ALA A 101 -7.19 2.34 -1.11
C ALA A 101 -8.16 3.52 -1.10
N TYR A 102 -7.60 4.72 -1.25
CA TYR A 102 -8.32 5.99 -1.20
C TYR A 102 -8.17 6.70 -2.54
N PRO A 103 -9.25 6.84 -3.33
CA PRO A 103 -9.22 7.64 -4.55
C PRO A 103 -9.01 9.11 -4.18
N LEU A 104 -8.07 9.79 -4.84
CA LEU A 104 -7.79 11.21 -4.59
C LEU A 104 -8.19 12.09 -5.77
N TYR A 105 -7.77 11.72 -6.97
CA TYR A 105 -7.97 12.52 -8.16
C TYR A 105 -8.45 11.63 -9.30
N GLU A 106 -9.71 11.80 -9.68
CA GLU A 106 -10.28 11.13 -10.85
C GLU A 106 -9.75 11.74 -12.15
N PHE A 107 -9.70 10.93 -13.20
CA PHE A 107 -9.25 11.34 -14.52
C PHE A 107 -10.03 10.65 -15.63
N GLU A 108 -10.08 11.33 -16.77
CA GLU A 108 -10.57 10.78 -18.01
C GLU A 108 -9.49 9.92 -18.69
N PHE A 109 -9.89 8.83 -19.33
CA PHE A 109 -8.95 7.92 -20.02
C PHE A 109 -8.14 8.62 -21.13
N ASN A 110 -8.72 9.63 -21.77
CA ASN A 110 -8.07 10.44 -22.82
C ASN A 110 -7.58 11.79 -22.29
N GLY A 111 -7.30 11.90 -20.99
CA GLY A 111 -6.75 13.10 -20.37
C GLY A 111 -5.37 13.49 -20.92
N SER A 112 -5.00 14.76 -20.77
CA SER A 112 -3.69 15.22 -21.22
C SER A 112 -2.57 14.66 -20.34
N ALA A 113 -1.39 14.42 -20.93
CA ALA A 113 -0.22 13.96 -20.18
C ALA A 113 0.19 14.95 -19.07
N GLU A 114 -0.04 16.25 -19.28
CA GLU A 114 0.22 17.31 -18.29
C GLU A 114 -0.72 17.20 -17.08
N ASP A 115 -2.00 16.94 -17.31
CA ASP A 115 -2.98 16.76 -16.23
C ASP A 115 -2.66 15.53 -15.40
N HIS A 116 -2.34 14.41 -16.06
CA HIS A 116 -1.87 13.20 -15.38
C HIS A 116 -0.59 13.43 -14.57
N GLN A 117 0.35 14.20 -15.10
CA GLN A 117 1.56 14.57 -14.37
C GLN A 117 1.23 15.38 -13.10
N LYS A 118 0.33 16.37 -13.21
CA LYS A 118 -0.11 17.19 -12.07
C LYS A 118 -0.80 16.34 -11.00
N GLN A 119 -1.74 15.49 -11.40
CA GLN A 119 -2.46 14.60 -10.47
C GLN A 119 -1.54 13.58 -9.80
N ARG A 120 -0.59 13.00 -10.55
CA ARG A 120 0.46 12.14 -9.99
C ARG A 120 1.29 12.88 -8.95
N GLN A 121 1.75 14.10 -9.23
CA GLN A 121 2.53 14.89 -8.29
C GLN A 121 1.74 15.18 -7.00
N LYS A 122 0.48 15.60 -7.12
CA LYS A 122 -0.38 15.80 -5.94
C LYS A 122 -0.54 14.52 -5.12
N THR A 123 -0.65 13.36 -5.78
CA THR A 123 -0.72 12.05 -5.11
C THR A 123 0.60 11.69 -4.41
N GLU A 124 1.75 11.94 -5.06
CA GLU A 124 3.10 11.77 -4.46
C GLU A 124 3.29 12.65 -3.22
N GLN A 125 2.75 13.87 -3.20
CA GLN A 125 2.77 14.73 -2.01
C GLN A 125 1.96 14.15 -0.86
N VAL A 126 0.77 13.60 -1.12
CA VAL A 126 -0.08 12.98 -0.08
C VAL A 126 0.59 11.71 0.46
N GLU A 127 1.09 10.83 -0.41
CA GLU A 127 1.88 9.65 -0.02
C GLU A 127 3.06 10.05 0.89
N SER A 128 3.85 11.03 0.45
CA SER A 128 5.01 11.53 1.18
C SER A 128 4.63 12.08 2.56
N TRP A 129 3.52 12.81 2.66
CA TRP A 129 3.04 13.32 3.93
C TRP A 129 2.63 12.21 4.89
N LEU A 130 1.85 11.22 4.40
CA LEU A 130 1.44 10.06 5.19
C LEU A 130 2.65 9.28 5.71
N MET A 131 3.66 9.09 4.87
CA MET A 131 4.91 8.45 5.27
C MET A 131 5.64 9.20 6.38
N ILE A 132 5.74 10.53 6.28
CA ILE A 132 6.36 11.37 7.32
C ILE A 132 5.64 11.19 8.66
N GLN A 133 4.30 11.19 8.66
CA GLN A 133 3.52 11.00 9.89
C GLN A 133 3.74 9.62 10.50
N LEU A 134 3.71 8.56 9.68
CA LEU A 134 3.92 7.19 10.14
C LEU A 134 5.36 6.97 10.66
N TRP A 135 6.37 7.59 10.05
CA TRP A 135 7.73 7.54 10.57
C TRP A 135 7.86 8.26 11.90
N ALA A 136 7.27 9.45 12.02
CA ALA A 136 7.26 10.17 13.30
C ALA A 136 6.53 9.38 14.39
N GLU A 137 5.46 8.65 14.05
CA GLU A 137 4.77 7.75 14.97
C GLU A 137 5.60 6.53 15.35
N ARG A 138 6.26 5.88 14.38
CA ARG A 138 7.21 4.80 14.63
C ARG A 138 8.32 5.23 15.58
N ASP A 139 8.87 6.41 15.38
CA ASP A 139 9.99 6.90 16.20
C ASP A 139 9.56 7.24 17.64
N ARG A 140 8.26 7.52 17.85
CA ARG A 140 7.65 7.65 19.18
C ARG A 140 7.22 6.31 19.78
N ASP A 141 7.10 5.26 18.96
CA ASP A 141 6.73 3.93 19.43
C ASP A 141 7.94 3.23 20.07
N HIS A 142 8.09 3.44 21.37
CA HIS A 142 9.14 2.83 22.17
C HIS A 142 9.06 1.29 22.27
N THR A 143 7.93 0.69 21.87
CA THR A 143 7.73 -0.76 21.90
C THR A 143 8.23 -1.46 20.63
N GLY A 144 8.44 -0.70 19.54
CA GLY A 144 8.76 -1.25 18.23
C GLY A 144 7.61 -2.07 17.61
N SER A 145 6.38 -1.87 18.09
CA SER A 145 5.18 -2.52 17.58
C SER A 145 4.84 -2.07 16.15
N LEU A 146 5.14 -0.82 15.78
CA LEU A 146 4.93 -0.27 14.45
C LEU A 146 6.19 -0.38 13.60
N LYS A 147 6.07 -0.98 12.41
CA LYS A 147 7.11 -0.96 11.37
C LYS A 147 6.57 -0.34 10.09
N VAL A 148 7.36 0.51 9.46
CA VAL A 148 7.03 1.13 8.16
C VAL A 148 7.99 0.61 7.10
N PHE A 149 7.46 0.02 6.02
CA PHE A 149 8.28 -0.66 5.00
C PHE A 149 8.84 0.25 3.91
N ASN A 150 8.26 1.43 3.73
CA ASN A 150 8.78 2.39 2.77
C ASN A 150 9.84 3.27 3.40
N GLU A 151 10.97 3.38 2.72
CA GLU A 151 12.17 4.07 3.20
C GLU A 151 12.42 5.41 2.48
N LYS A 152 11.60 5.76 1.47
CA LYS A 152 11.85 6.94 0.62
C LYS A 152 10.66 7.90 0.55
N ILE A 153 10.87 9.12 1.03
CA ILE A 153 10.00 10.27 0.73
C ILE A 153 10.31 10.74 -0.69
N SER A 154 9.28 10.83 -1.53
CA SER A 154 9.43 11.16 -2.95
C SER A 154 9.37 12.67 -3.20
N MET A 155 8.69 13.42 -2.34
CA MET A 155 8.47 14.86 -2.49
C MET A 155 8.19 15.55 -1.14
N LYS A 156 8.50 16.86 -1.04
CA LYS A 156 8.08 17.67 0.10
C LYS A 156 6.57 17.94 0.01
N PRO A 157 5.76 17.60 1.04
CA PRO A 157 4.33 17.86 1.01
C PRO A 157 3.99 19.35 1.07
N GLU A 158 2.94 19.73 0.36
CA GLU A 158 2.30 21.03 0.49
C GLU A 158 1.13 20.99 1.50
N ALA A 159 0.60 22.16 1.86
CA ALA A 159 -0.46 22.28 2.86
C ALA A 159 -1.74 21.51 2.48
N GLU A 160 -2.11 21.52 1.20
CA GLU A 160 -3.28 20.78 0.71
C GLU A 160 -3.11 19.27 0.91
N ALA A 161 -1.94 18.73 0.56
CA ALA A 161 -1.62 17.32 0.76
C ALA A 161 -1.66 16.92 2.24
N GLY A 162 -1.24 17.83 3.14
CA GLY A 162 -1.34 17.61 4.58
C GLY A 162 -2.78 17.51 5.09
N ARG A 163 -3.70 18.35 4.58
CA ARG A 163 -5.12 18.30 4.96
C ARG A 163 -5.76 16.98 4.52
N LEU A 164 -5.57 16.60 3.26
CA LEU A 164 -6.12 15.36 2.72
C LEU A 164 -5.50 14.12 3.39
N GLY A 165 -4.18 14.14 3.59
CA GLY A 165 -3.46 13.09 4.28
C GLY A 165 -3.94 12.89 5.73
N ALA A 166 -4.27 13.97 6.45
CA ALA A 166 -4.79 13.87 7.81
C ALA A 166 -6.13 13.13 7.87
N LEU A 167 -7.07 13.46 6.98
CA LEU A 167 -8.37 12.78 6.89
C LEU A 167 -8.22 11.29 6.58
N ILE A 168 -7.34 10.96 5.64
CA ILE A 168 -7.06 9.56 5.25
C ILE A 168 -6.41 8.80 6.41
N LEU A 169 -5.45 9.41 7.10
CA LEU A 169 -4.77 8.78 8.22
C LEU A 169 -5.73 8.51 9.39
N GLU A 170 -6.63 9.45 9.69
CA GLU A 170 -7.66 9.29 10.72
C GLU A 170 -8.65 8.17 10.38
N ASP A 171 -9.17 8.14 9.15
CA ASP A 171 -10.08 7.07 8.70
C ASP A 171 -9.39 5.70 8.72
N TRP A 172 -8.16 5.60 8.20
CA TRP A 172 -7.39 4.36 8.24
C TRP A 172 -7.15 3.88 9.66
N LYS A 173 -6.80 4.81 10.58
CA LYS A 173 -6.61 4.47 12.01
C LYS A 173 -7.90 3.95 12.61
N THR A 174 -9.03 4.62 12.37
CA THR A 174 -10.32 4.20 12.89
C THR A 174 -10.70 2.79 12.42
N LYS A 175 -10.49 2.48 11.13
CA LYS A 175 -10.83 1.17 10.55
C LYS A 175 -9.87 0.03 10.91
N THR A 176 -8.64 0.36 11.32
CA THR A 176 -7.57 -0.62 11.53
C THR A 176 -7.17 -0.78 13.00
N LEU A 177 -7.42 0.24 13.81
CA LEU A 177 -7.03 0.31 15.23
C LEU A 177 -8.21 0.27 16.20
N GLY A 178 -9.41 0.68 15.75
CA GLY A 178 -10.65 0.55 16.51
C GLY A 178 -11.17 -0.87 16.48
#